data_AF-A0A496ZW51-F1
#
_entry.id   AF-A0A496ZW51-F1
#
_cell.length_a   1.000
_cell.length_b   1.000
_cell.length_c   1.000
_cell.angle_alpha   90.00
_cell.angle_beta   90.00
_cell.angle_gamma   90.00
#
_symmetry.space_group_name_H-M   'P 1'
#
loop_
_entity.id
_entity.type
_entity.pdbx_description
1 polymer ?
#
loop_
_entity_poly.entity_id
_entity_poly.type
_entity_poly.pdbx_seq_one_letter_code
_entity_poly.pdbx_strand_id
1 'polypeptide(L)' 'DNLDNEHQIFQPSTIVDGLPRAGHPIIFNPQFRDFVISQPDDSNLRELIRQHTSKRKFLEVEDIRILQNLNTIEDFEKYK' A
#
# COMPACT_ATOMS: atom_id res chain seq x y z
N ASP A 1 -23.34 9.85 1.18
CA ASP A 1 -23.05 8.70 0.32
C ASP A 1 -21.59 8.35 0.35
N ASN A 2 -21.26 7.20 0.95
CA ASN A 2 -19.88 6.74 1.10
C ASN A 2 -19.52 5.98 -0.19
N LEU A 3 -18.60 6.54 -0.98
CA LEU A 3 -18.36 6.16 -2.38
C LEU A 3 -17.80 4.75 -2.60
N ASP A 4 -17.37 4.04 -1.54
CA ASP A 4 -16.90 2.66 -1.65
C ASP A 4 -16.92 1.96 -0.26
N ASN A 5 -18.04 1.32 0.09
CA ASN A 5 -18.11 0.48 1.31
C ASN A 5 -17.50 -0.91 1.10
N GLU A 6 -17.19 -1.28 -0.14
CA GLU A 6 -16.67 -2.60 -0.48
C GLU A 6 -15.16 -2.67 -0.29
N HIS A 7 -14.46 -1.59 -0.64
CA HIS A 7 -13.01 -1.47 -0.54
C HIS A 7 -12.61 -0.62 0.66
N GLN A 8 -11.83 -1.23 1.55
CA GLN A 8 -11.34 -0.57 2.76
C GLN A 8 -9.90 -0.04 2.60
N ILE A 9 -9.21 -0.49 1.55
CA ILE A 9 -7.80 -0.19 1.27
C ILE A 9 -7.68 0.25 -0.18
N PHE A 10 -7.07 1.41 -0.42
CA PHE A 10 -6.71 1.89 -1.76
C PHE A 10 -5.20 2.03 -1.84
N GLN A 11 -4.63 1.52 -2.93
CA GLN A 11 -3.19 1.53 -3.10
C GLN A 11 -2.80 1.64 -4.57
N PRO A 12 -1.82 2.49 -4.93
CA PRO A 12 -1.34 2.54 -6.28
C PRO A 12 -0.59 1.25 -6.63
N SER A 13 -0.67 0.86 -7.89
CA SER A 13 0.18 -0.17 -8.47
C SER A 13 0.72 0.24 -9.83
N THR A 14 1.91 -0.21 -10.15
CA THR A 14 2.54 -0.03 -11.46
C THR A 14 3.09 -1.36 -11.96
N ILE A 15 3.33 -1.48 -13.26
CA ILE A 15 3.86 -2.71 -13.86
C ILE A 15 5.39 -2.68 -13.85
N VAL A 16 6.02 -3.71 -13.27
CA VAL A 16 7.47 -3.90 -13.27
C VAL A 16 7.76 -5.32 -13.74
N ASP A 17 8.58 -5.48 -14.76
CA ASP A 17 8.92 -6.77 -15.37
C ASP A 17 7.68 -7.59 -15.77
N GLY A 18 6.63 -6.91 -16.25
CA GLY A 18 5.35 -7.53 -16.64
C GLY A 18 4.44 -7.93 -15.48
N LEU A 19 4.80 -7.60 -14.23
CA LEU A 19 4.02 -7.93 -13.03
C LEU A 19 3.56 -6.67 -12.28
N PRO A 20 2.31 -6.65 -11.75
CA PRO A 20 1.85 -5.54 -10.94
C PRO A 20 2.59 -5.50 -9.60
N ARG A 21 3.11 -4.32 -9.26
CA ARG A 21 3.76 -4.01 -7.99
C ARG A 21 3.04 -2.84 -7.33
N ALA A 22 2.67 -3.04 -6.07
CA ALA A 22 1.93 -2.05 -5.30
C ALA A 22 2.85 -1.26 -4.37
N GLY A 23 2.61 0.04 -4.27
CA GLY A 23 3.48 0.99 -3.58
C GLY A 23 2.75 1.93 -2.63
N HIS A 24 3.40 3.02 -2.24
CA HIS A 24 2.82 4.11 -1.46
C HIS A 24 2.27 5.23 -2.38
N PRO A 25 1.31 6.05 -1.91
CA PRO A 25 0.66 6.04 -0.59
C PRO A 25 -0.37 4.91 -0.43
N ILE A 26 -0.68 4.55 0.81
CA ILE A 26 -1.79 3.63 1.11
C ILE A 26 -2.87 4.42 1.83
N ILE A 27 -4.10 4.34 1.34
CA ILE A 27 -5.25 5.03 1.92
C ILE A 27 -6.18 4.00 2.53
N PHE A 28 -6.55 4.21 3.79
CA PHE A 28 -7.48 3.36 4.52
C PHE A 28 -8.76 4.12 4.82
N ASN A 29 -9.89 3.41 4.79
CA ASN A 29 -11.10 3.93 5.41
C ASN A 29 -10.99 3.84 6.95
N PRO A 30 -11.86 4.55 7.70
CA PRO A 30 -11.82 4.54 9.16
C PRO A 30 -11.92 3.13 9.78
N GLN A 31 -12.71 2.24 9.19
CA GLN A 31 -12.89 0.87 9.70
C GLN A 31 -11.59 0.06 9.65
N PHE A 32 -10.85 0.11 8.54
CA PHE A 32 -9.57 -0.60 8.43
C PHE A 32 -8.47 0.09 9.24
N ARG A 33 -8.49 1.43 9.34
CA ARG A 33 -7.61 2.15 10.28
C ARG A 33 -7.77 1.62 11.71
N ASP A 34 -9.00 1.53 12.20
CA ASP A 34 -9.27 1.08 13.56
C ASP A 34 -8.85 -0.38 13.77
N PHE A 35 -9.04 -1.23 12.75
CA PHE A 35 -8.50 -2.59 12.73
C PHE A 35 -6.97 -2.62 12.86
N VAL A 36 -6.24 -1.83 12.04
CA VAL A 36 -4.77 -1.74 12.07
C VAL A 36 -4.27 -1.29 13.44
N ILE A 37 -4.89 -0.27 14.03
CA ILE A 37 -4.51 0.26 15.35
C ILE A 37 -4.75 -0.76 16.48
N SER A 38 -5.74 -1.64 16.32
CA SER A 38 -6.03 -2.69 17.31
C SER A 38 -5.09 -3.91 17.24
N GLN A 39 -4.19 -3.97 16.26
CA GLN A 39 -3.23 -5.07 16.15
C GLN A 39 -2.07 -4.92 17.14
N PRO A 40 -1.46 -6.03 17.59
CA PRO A 40 -0.23 -6.00 18.39
C PRO A 40 0.91 -5.20 17.74
N ASP A 41 1.77 -4.58 18.55
CA ASP A 41 2.86 -3.71 18.08
C ASP A 41 3.89 -4.40 17.16
N ASP A 42 4.01 -5.73 17.24
CA ASP A 42 4.87 -6.54 16.38
C ASP A 42 4.22 -6.92 15.03
N SER A 43 2.98 -6.48 14.80
CA SER A 43 2.24 -6.74 13.56
C SER A 43 2.78 -5.92 12.39
N ASN A 44 2.83 -6.54 11.20
CA ASN A 44 3.31 -5.89 9.99
C ASN A 44 2.16 -5.43 9.08
N LEU A 45 2.11 -4.14 8.74
CA LEU A 45 1.06 -3.57 7.87
C LEU A 45 0.95 -4.27 6.51
N ARG A 46 2.07 -4.70 5.92
CA ARG A 46 2.06 -5.40 4.63
C ARG A 46 1.32 -6.73 4.74
N GLU A 47 1.48 -7.44 5.84
CA GLU A 47 0.82 -8.72 6.08
C GLU A 47 -0.67 -8.54 6.32
N LEU A 48 -1.05 -7.53 7.12
CA LEU A 48 -2.45 -7.17 7.36
C LEU A 48 -3.18 -6.85 6.06
N ILE A 49 -2.57 -6.05 5.18
CA ILE A 49 -3.13 -5.74 3.86
C ILE A 49 -3.25 -7.00 2.99
N ARG A 50 -2.27 -7.90 3.03
CA ARG A 50 -2.30 -9.17 2.26
C ARG A 50 -3.45 -10.07 2.70
N GLN A 51 -3.74 -10.12 4.01
CA GLN A 51 -4.87 -10.88 4.55
C GLN A 51 -6.24 -10.30 4.11
N HIS A 52 -6.29 -9.02 3.75
CA HIS A 52 -7.51 -8.30 3.33
C HIS A 52 -7.52 -7.98 1.82
N THR A 53 -6.92 -8.85 0.99
CA THR A 53 -6.80 -8.60 -0.46
C THR A 53 -8.16 -8.37 -1.14
N SER A 54 -9.23 -9.05 -0.70
CA SER A 54 -10.59 -8.85 -1.23
C SER A 54 -11.20 -7.48 -0.92
N LYS A 55 -10.61 -6.73 0.02
CA LYS A 55 -11.01 -5.37 0.41
C LYS A 55 -10.07 -4.31 -0.15
N ARG A 56 -9.12 -4.70 -0.99
CA ARG A 56 -8.08 -3.82 -1.53
C ARG A 56 -8.39 -3.49 -2.98
N LYS A 57 -8.40 -2.20 -3.29
CA LYS A 57 -8.51 -1.66 -4.65
C LYS A 57 -7.16 -1.13 -5.11
N PHE A 58 -6.75 -1.56 -6.29
CA PHE A 58 -5.56 -1.02 -6.93
C PHE A 58 -5.90 0.15 -7.84
N LEU A 59 -5.11 1.22 -7.75
CA LEU A 59 -5.11 2.31 -8.71
C LEU A 59 -3.89 2.16 -9.60
N GLU A 60 -4.08 1.85 -10.87
CA GLU A 60 -2.96 1.75 -11.79
C GLU A 60 -2.36 3.13 -12.04
N VAL A 61 -1.03 3.24 -11.90
CA VAL A 61 -0.26 4.46 -12.13
C VAL A 61 1.02 4.15 -12.89
N GLU A 62 1.46 5.10 -13.70
CA GLU A 62 2.72 5.01 -14.45
C GLU A 62 3.95 5.39 -13.61
N ASP A 63 3.75 5.93 -12.41
CA ASP A 63 4.82 6.43 -11.56
C ASP A 63 5.52 5.33 -10.76
N ILE A 64 6.74 4.97 -11.17
CA ILE A 64 7.56 3.96 -10.49
C ILE A 64 8.01 4.40 -9.08
N ARG A 65 7.96 5.71 -8.77
CA ARG A 65 8.41 6.24 -7.47
C ARG A 65 7.57 5.74 -6.31
N ILE A 66 6.36 5.23 -6.56
CA ILE A 66 5.52 4.57 -5.54
C ILE A 66 6.23 3.38 -4.86
N LEU A 67 7.22 2.78 -5.52
CA LEU A 67 7.97 1.62 -5.04
C LEU A 67 9.31 2.00 -4.38
N GLN A 68 9.73 3.25 -4.47
CA GLN A 68 11.04 3.69 -4.00
C GLN A 68 11.00 3.93 -2.49
N ASN A 69 11.93 3.29 -1.77
CA ASN A 69 12.15 3.53 -0.35
C ASN A 69 13.57 4.04 -0.15
N LEU A 70 13.75 4.94 0.82
CA LEU A 70 15.05 5.46 1.23
C LEU A 70 15.43 4.83 2.57
N ASN A 71 15.91 3.58 2.53
CA ASN A 71 16.26 2.84 3.74
C ASN A 71 17.76 2.87 4.02
N THR A 72 18.58 2.91 2.97
CA THR A 72 20.04 2.91 3.08
C THR A 72 20.69 4.11 2.39
N ILE A 73 22.00 4.29 2.59
CA ILE A 73 22.79 5.33 1.91
C ILE A 73 22.82 5.04 0.41
N GLU A 74 22.91 3.76 0.02
CA GLU A 74 22.86 3.34 -1.38
C GLU A 74 21.51 3.71 -2.03
N ASP A 75 20.40 3.57 -1.31
CA ASP A 75 19.09 4.02 -1.81
C ASP A 75 19.09 5.54 -2.06
N PHE A 76 19.69 6.33 -1.15
CA PHE A 76 19.80 7.77 -1.31
C PHE A 76 20.61 8.16 -2.56
N GLU A 77 21.80 7.57 -2.74
CA GLU A 77 22.62 7.84 -3.93
C GLU A 77 21.95 7.38 -5.23
N LYS A 78 21.13 6.32 -5.17
CA LYS A 78 20.39 5.80 -6.32
C LYS A 78 19.23 6.71 -6.76
N TYR A 79 18.56 7.38 -5.83
CA TYR A 79 17.32 8.13 -6.08
C TYR A 79 17.47 9.66 -6.01
N LYS A 80 18.69 10.15 -5.80
CA LYS A 80 19.05 11.57 -5.87
C LYS A 80 18.82 12.18 -7.25
#